data_AF-A0A9D0RC93-F1
#
_entry.id   AF-A0A9D0RC93-F1
#
_cell.length_a   1.000
_cell.length_b   1.000
_cell.length_c   1.000
_cell.angle_alpha   90.00
_cell.angle_beta   90.00
_cell.angle_gamma   90.00
#
_symmetry.space_group_name_H-M   'P 1'
#
loop_
_entity.id
_entity.type
_entity.pdbx_description
1 polymer ?
#
loop_
_entity_poly.entity_id
_entity_poly.type
_entity_poly.pdbx_seq_one_letter_code
_entity_poly.pdbx_strand_id
1 'polypeptide(L)'
;MNPVELSLFASRISAVCEEMGAVLRRAALSPNIKDRLDFSCAVFDEQGRLCAQAAHIPVHLGSMAYAMGGIVRRCHWAPGDMVIVNDPYLGGTHLPDVTLVAPFFVGGELLGFVVNRAHHADIGAAAPGSMPLSRSLDEEGMVIPPTHLLRHGRMEEGWFEHLLGALRNPAQARGDFAAQISANRAGLRRLQEWVAGLGPGAYRRALSAVNDYGERLARAALRDIPDGRYTFRDVLDDDGAGHTDLPIVVTVTAGDGAIGVDFSGTADQAAGNVNCPLSVAAAAVYYVFRCLMPAHTPACAGSFRPIALRAPAGCLLNARPPAAVAAGNVETSTRVVDAVLGALAQAIPARIPAASHGSMNNVAMGGLEWDYYETLGGGMGAGLLGGGLHAVQTHMTNTLNTPVESLEMHYPLRVRAYAVRRGSGGRGRCPGGDGLIREYEFLEETRVTLLTERRRHTPWGLQGGEAGAPGRNLLQGQSLPPKVHITAEAGQRLTVETPGGGAWGKATMPTP
;
A
#
# COMPACT_ATOMS: atom_id res chain seq x y z
N MET A 1 28.10 -20.53 3.00
CA MET A 1 28.10 -19.06 3.21
C MET A 1 28.16 -18.82 4.70
N ASN A 2 29.16 -18.08 5.18
CA ASN A 2 29.27 -17.73 6.60
C ASN A 2 28.34 -16.53 6.93
N PRO A 3 28.13 -16.18 8.23
CA PRO A 3 27.22 -15.10 8.61
C PRO A 3 27.58 -13.72 8.02
N VAL A 4 28.88 -13.42 7.89
CA VAL A 4 29.36 -12.15 7.33
C VAL A 4 29.02 -12.06 5.84
N GLU A 5 29.33 -13.11 5.07
CA GLU A 5 29.01 -13.19 3.64
C GLU A 5 27.50 -13.06 3.38
N LEU A 6 26.68 -13.71 4.21
CA LEU A 6 25.23 -13.66 4.09
C LEU A 6 24.68 -12.26 4.36
N SER A 7 25.16 -11.62 5.44
CA SER A 7 24.78 -10.25 5.78
C SER A 7 25.20 -9.27 4.68
N LEU A 8 26.42 -9.39 4.16
CA LEU A 8 26.89 -8.55 3.05
C LEU A 8 26.07 -8.75 1.78
N PHE A 9 25.71 -10.00 1.46
CA PHE A 9 24.86 -10.30 0.31
C PHE A 9 23.47 -9.67 0.46
N ALA A 10 22.82 -9.87 1.62
CA ALA A 10 21.50 -9.30 1.92
C ALA A 10 21.51 -7.77 1.86
N SER A 11 22.53 -7.11 2.43
CA SER A 11 22.65 -5.66 2.36
C SER A 11 22.89 -5.15 0.94
N ARG A 12 23.72 -5.82 0.14
CA ARG A 12 24.01 -5.41 -1.24
C ARG A 12 22.80 -5.51 -2.15
N ILE A 13 22.01 -6.59 -2.05
CA ILE A 13 20.80 -6.74 -2.86
C ILE A 13 19.72 -5.72 -2.47
N SER A 14 19.60 -5.38 -1.18
CA SER A 14 18.72 -4.31 -0.72
C SER A 14 19.17 -2.94 -1.22
N ALA A 15 20.49 -2.66 -1.22
CA ALA A 15 21.05 -1.42 -1.73
C ALA A 15 20.75 -1.20 -3.22
N VAL A 16 20.63 -2.27 -4.02
CA VAL A 16 20.14 -2.15 -5.41
C VAL A 16 18.75 -1.53 -5.45
N CYS A 17 17.84 -1.98 -4.59
CA CYS A 17 16.47 -1.47 -4.54
C CYS A 17 16.44 0.01 -4.12
N GLU A 18 17.30 0.39 -3.16
CA GLU A 18 17.44 1.79 -2.73
C GLU A 18 17.98 2.70 -3.85
N GLU A 19 18.97 2.22 -4.62
CA GLU A 19 19.49 2.96 -5.79
C GLU A 19 18.39 3.15 -6.85
N MET A 20 17.60 2.10 -7.14
CA MET A 20 16.45 2.20 -8.04
C MET A 20 15.46 3.27 -7.56
N GLY A 21 15.10 3.25 -6.28
CA GLY A 21 14.16 4.21 -5.69
C GLY A 21 14.70 5.65 -5.73
N ALA A 22 16.00 5.84 -5.50
CA ALA A 22 16.64 7.16 -5.60
C ALA A 22 16.61 7.71 -7.04
N VAL A 23 16.79 6.86 -8.05
CA VAL A 23 16.67 7.23 -9.46
C VAL A 23 15.23 7.60 -9.79
N LEU A 24 14.26 6.77 -9.39
CA LEU A 24 12.85 7.00 -9.66
C LEU A 24 12.38 8.34 -9.08
N ARG A 25 12.66 8.59 -7.80
CA ARG A 25 12.34 9.84 -7.12
C ARG A 25 12.89 11.08 -7.84
N ARG A 26 14.14 11.01 -8.31
CA ARG A 26 14.82 12.18 -8.90
C ARG A 26 14.40 12.46 -10.34
N ALA A 27 13.98 11.43 -11.07
CA ALA A 27 13.64 11.53 -12.49
C ALA A 27 12.15 11.76 -12.74
N ALA A 28 11.28 11.41 -11.79
CA ALA A 28 9.84 11.59 -11.92
C ALA A 28 9.43 13.06 -11.98
N LEU A 29 8.34 13.31 -12.69
CA LEU A 29 7.75 14.63 -12.90
C LEU A 29 6.53 14.87 -12.01
N SER A 30 5.71 13.83 -11.75
CA SER A 30 4.52 14.00 -10.90
C SER A 30 4.87 14.18 -9.41
N PRO A 31 4.14 15.06 -8.69
CA PRO A 31 4.28 15.18 -7.24
C PRO A 31 4.03 13.86 -6.48
N ASN A 32 3.17 12.98 -7.00
CA ASN A 32 2.88 11.68 -6.39
C ASN A 32 4.12 10.78 -6.29
N ILE A 33 4.92 10.69 -7.35
CA ILE A 33 6.14 9.88 -7.33
C ILE A 33 7.30 10.66 -6.72
N LYS A 34 7.49 11.92 -7.11
CA LYS A 34 8.65 12.73 -6.74
C LYS A 34 8.64 13.23 -5.29
N ASP A 35 7.51 13.79 -4.86
CA ASP A 35 7.40 14.48 -3.56
C ASP A 35 6.81 13.55 -2.49
N ARG A 36 5.73 12.82 -2.82
CA ARG A 36 5.05 11.90 -1.89
C ARG A 36 5.73 10.54 -1.74
N LEU A 37 6.59 10.16 -2.70
CA LEU A 37 7.29 8.88 -2.73
C LEU A 37 6.35 7.67 -2.82
N ASP A 38 5.26 7.79 -3.57
CA ASP A 38 4.31 6.70 -3.76
C ASP A 38 4.79 5.71 -4.84
N PHE A 39 5.88 5.03 -4.52
CA PHE A 39 6.47 4.00 -5.37
C PHE A 39 7.19 2.96 -4.52
N SER A 40 7.56 1.82 -5.13
CA SER A 40 8.41 0.82 -4.49
C SER A 40 9.29 0.12 -5.52
N CYS A 41 10.47 -0.32 -5.09
CA CYS A 41 11.43 -1.05 -5.92
C CYS A 41 11.83 -2.36 -5.24
N ALA A 42 11.95 -3.43 -6.02
CA ALA A 42 12.23 -4.76 -5.53
C ALA A 42 13.02 -5.60 -6.56
N VAL A 43 13.71 -6.61 -6.03
CA VAL A 43 14.40 -7.64 -6.81
C VAL A 43 13.72 -8.98 -6.54
N PHE A 44 13.48 -9.74 -7.59
CA PHE A 44 12.89 -11.08 -7.54
C PHE A 44 13.82 -12.09 -8.21
N ASP A 45 13.72 -13.36 -7.81
CA ASP A 45 14.42 -14.45 -8.47
C ASP A 45 13.70 -14.91 -9.75
N GLU A 46 14.27 -15.89 -10.45
CA GLU A 46 13.74 -16.34 -11.74
C GLU A 46 12.34 -17.00 -11.63
N GLN A 47 11.89 -17.38 -10.43
CA GLN A 47 10.53 -17.86 -10.18
C GLN A 47 9.57 -16.76 -9.71
N GLY A 48 10.03 -15.51 -9.62
CA GLY A 48 9.25 -14.38 -9.15
C GLY A 48 9.08 -14.34 -7.64
N ARG A 49 10.01 -14.95 -6.87
CA ARG A 49 10.00 -14.86 -5.41
C ARG A 49 10.83 -13.66 -4.95
N LEU A 50 10.32 -12.94 -3.95
CA LEU A 50 10.97 -11.73 -3.44
C LEU A 50 12.37 -12.04 -2.89
N CYS A 51 13.37 -11.30 -3.37
CA CYS A 51 14.75 -11.40 -2.89
C CYS A 51 15.11 -10.23 -1.97
N ALA A 52 14.68 -9.03 -2.35
CA ALA A 52 14.89 -7.80 -1.60
C ALA A 52 13.91 -6.72 -2.06
N GLN A 53 13.75 -5.69 -1.23
CA GLN A 53 12.95 -4.51 -1.56
C GLN A 53 13.42 -3.29 -0.79
N ALA A 54 13.15 -2.10 -1.34
CA ALA A 54 13.23 -0.85 -0.60
C ALA A 54 11.91 -0.61 0.16
N ALA A 55 12.01 -0.33 1.45
CA ALA A 55 10.87 -0.20 2.35
C ALA A 55 10.14 1.15 2.17
N HIS A 56 9.38 1.27 1.09
CA HIS A 56 8.57 2.44 0.80
C HIS A 56 7.11 2.22 1.22
N ILE A 57 6.31 1.52 0.40
CA ILE A 57 4.86 1.38 0.61
C ILE A 57 4.50 -0.09 0.90
N PRO A 58 4.01 -0.44 2.10
CA PRO A 58 3.75 -1.84 2.47
C PRO A 58 2.81 -2.62 1.54
N VAL A 59 1.76 -1.97 1.00
CA VAL A 59 0.82 -2.64 0.10
C VAL A 59 1.50 -3.07 -1.21
N HIS A 60 2.37 -2.25 -1.80
CA HIS A 60 3.14 -2.60 -2.99
C HIS A 60 4.00 -3.83 -2.73
N LEU A 61 4.72 -3.81 -1.61
CA LEU A 61 5.72 -4.81 -1.28
C LEU A 61 5.09 -6.19 -1.02
N GLY A 62 4.06 -6.23 -0.18
CA GLY A 62 3.37 -7.48 0.13
C GLY A 62 2.61 -8.05 -1.07
N SER A 63 1.96 -7.21 -1.88
CA SER A 63 1.19 -7.66 -3.04
C SER A 63 2.08 -8.15 -4.17
N MET A 64 3.21 -7.48 -4.44
CA MET A 64 4.20 -7.98 -5.40
C MET A 64 4.83 -9.29 -4.90
N ALA A 65 5.16 -9.41 -3.62
CA ALA A 65 5.67 -10.65 -3.04
C ALA A 65 4.69 -11.83 -3.21
N TYR A 66 3.39 -11.56 -3.20
CA TYR A 66 2.34 -12.57 -3.42
C TYR A 66 2.14 -12.91 -4.91
N ALA A 67 2.07 -11.90 -5.79
CA ALA A 67 1.57 -12.09 -7.15
C ALA A 67 2.66 -12.25 -8.23
N MET A 68 3.90 -11.85 -7.97
CA MET A 68 4.95 -11.75 -9.00
C MET A 68 5.23 -13.06 -9.73
N GLY A 69 5.21 -14.19 -9.02
CA GLY A 69 5.35 -15.51 -9.62
C GLY A 69 4.31 -15.80 -10.72
N GLY A 70 3.09 -15.29 -10.57
CA GLY A 70 2.03 -15.40 -11.57
C GLY A 70 2.31 -14.58 -12.82
N ILE A 71 2.88 -13.38 -12.67
CA ILE A 71 3.25 -12.47 -13.77
C ILE A 71 4.38 -13.09 -14.59
N VAL A 72 5.49 -13.47 -13.94
CA VAL A 72 6.71 -13.92 -14.64
C VAL A 72 6.52 -15.21 -15.42
N ARG A 73 5.60 -16.08 -15.00
CA ARG A 73 5.26 -17.34 -15.70
C ARG A 73 4.40 -17.14 -16.95
N ARG A 74 3.77 -15.97 -17.12
CA ARG A 74 2.90 -15.67 -18.27
C ARG A 74 3.64 -15.08 -19.46
N CYS A 75 4.88 -14.64 -19.25
CA CYS A 75 5.67 -13.96 -20.26
C CYS A 75 6.88 -14.81 -20.65
N HIS A 76 7.29 -14.69 -21.91
CA HIS A 76 8.61 -15.13 -22.35
C HIS A 76 9.55 -13.93 -22.28
N TRP A 77 10.71 -14.12 -21.65
CA TRP A 77 11.62 -13.02 -21.36
C TRP A 77 12.86 -13.11 -22.22
N ALA A 78 13.25 -11.99 -22.83
CA ALA A 78 14.53 -11.80 -23.47
C ALA A 78 15.30 -10.62 -22.85
N PRO A 79 16.63 -10.58 -22.98
CA PRO A 79 17.41 -9.41 -22.59
C PRO A 79 16.88 -8.14 -23.27
N GLY A 80 16.74 -7.07 -22.48
CA GLY A 80 16.24 -5.77 -22.95
C GLY A 80 14.72 -5.61 -22.92
N ASP A 81 13.97 -6.66 -22.59
CA ASP A 81 12.52 -6.54 -22.42
C ASP A 81 12.16 -5.75 -21.16
N MET A 82 10.99 -5.10 -21.18
CA MET A 82 10.35 -4.57 -19.98
C MET A 82 8.84 -4.69 -20.14
N VAL A 83 8.20 -5.34 -19.18
CA VAL A 83 6.75 -5.58 -19.17
C VAL A 83 6.08 -4.61 -18.21
N ILE A 84 4.95 -4.05 -18.64
CA ILE A 84 4.07 -3.18 -17.87
C ILE A 84 2.81 -3.95 -17.45
N VAL A 85 2.32 -3.70 -16.24
CA VAL A 85 1.08 -4.29 -15.70
C VAL A 85 0.49 -3.39 -14.61
N ASN A 86 -0.84 -3.22 -14.62
CA ASN A 86 -1.59 -2.68 -13.49
C ASN A 86 -2.85 -3.50 -13.15
N ASP A 87 -3.22 -4.49 -13.99
CA ASP A 87 -4.42 -5.30 -13.81
C ASP A 87 -4.42 -5.96 -12.41
N PRO A 88 -5.35 -5.57 -11.51
CA PRO A 88 -5.38 -6.04 -10.13
C PRO A 88 -5.63 -7.54 -10.01
N TYR A 89 -6.30 -8.13 -10.99
CA TYR A 89 -6.58 -9.56 -11.04
C TYR A 89 -5.43 -10.38 -11.62
N LEU A 90 -4.43 -9.71 -12.21
CA LEU A 90 -3.22 -10.33 -12.77
C LEU A 90 -1.93 -9.93 -12.04
N GLY A 91 -2.04 -9.32 -10.85
CA GLY A 91 -0.92 -9.03 -9.95
C GLY A 91 -0.66 -7.55 -9.67
N GLY A 92 -1.51 -6.67 -10.17
CA GLY A 92 -1.64 -5.29 -9.68
C GLY A 92 -2.26 -5.21 -8.28
N THR A 93 -2.50 -3.98 -7.84
CA THR A 93 -3.17 -3.62 -6.57
C THR A 93 -4.48 -2.89 -6.86
N HIS A 94 -4.38 -1.74 -7.51
CA HIS A 94 -5.43 -1.00 -8.19
C HIS A 94 -4.85 -0.41 -9.48
N LEU A 95 -5.67 0.17 -10.37
CA LEU A 95 -5.19 0.63 -11.68
C LEU A 95 -4.13 1.74 -11.64
N PRO A 96 -4.17 2.71 -10.70
CA PRO A 96 -3.13 3.74 -10.60
C PRO A 96 -1.72 3.20 -10.31
N ASP A 97 -1.61 2.02 -9.68
CA ASP A 97 -0.32 1.45 -9.32
C ASP A 97 0.28 0.66 -10.49
N VAL A 98 1.06 1.34 -11.33
CA VAL A 98 1.63 0.75 -12.54
C VAL A 98 2.99 0.11 -12.26
N THR A 99 3.10 -1.18 -12.57
CA THR A 99 4.31 -1.99 -12.32
C THR A 99 5.10 -2.19 -13.62
N LEU A 100 6.41 -1.90 -13.58
CA LEU A 100 7.36 -2.27 -14.63
C LEU A 100 8.29 -3.38 -14.18
N VAL A 101 8.37 -4.45 -14.97
CA VAL A 101 9.16 -5.66 -14.72
C VAL A 101 10.23 -5.80 -15.79
N ALA A 102 11.50 -5.89 -15.40
CA ALA A 102 12.61 -6.11 -16.34
C ALA A 102 13.41 -7.37 -15.95
N PRO A 103 13.70 -8.28 -16.90
CA PRO A 103 14.42 -9.51 -16.62
C PRO A 103 15.93 -9.24 -16.48
N PHE A 104 16.55 -9.93 -15.53
CA PHE A 104 17.98 -9.87 -15.25
C PHE A 104 18.67 -11.14 -15.75
N PHE A 105 19.60 -10.97 -16.70
CA PHE A 105 20.34 -12.06 -17.33
C PHE A 105 21.84 -11.95 -17.07
N VAL A 106 22.51 -13.10 -16.87
CA VAL A 106 23.98 -13.20 -16.85
C VAL A 106 24.40 -14.41 -17.68
N GLY A 107 25.28 -14.21 -18.66
CA GLY A 107 25.76 -15.31 -19.54
C GLY A 107 24.64 -16.00 -20.34
N GLY A 108 23.54 -15.29 -20.63
CA GLY A 108 22.37 -15.85 -21.30
C GLY A 108 21.37 -16.57 -20.38
N GLU A 109 21.70 -16.75 -19.09
CA GLU A 109 20.78 -17.33 -18.10
C GLU A 109 19.94 -16.24 -17.43
N LEU A 110 18.61 -16.46 -17.36
CA LEU A 110 17.71 -15.65 -16.54
C LEU A 110 17.96 -15.95 -15.05
N LEU A 111 18.32 -14.91 -14.28
CA LEU A 111 18.59 -15.03 -12.84
C LEU A 111 17.55 -14.33 -11.97
N GLY A 112 16.64 -13.57 -12.55
CA GLY A 112 15.60 -12.88 -11.81
C GLY A 112 15.06 -11.66 -12.52
N PHE A 113 14.52 -10.73 -11.73
CA PHE A 113 13.85 -9.53 -12.23
C PHE A 113 14.15 -8.35 -11.31
N VAL A 114 14.26 -7.17 -11.91
CA VAL A 114 14.11 -5.91 -11.19
C VAL A 114 12.74 -5.34 -11.50
N VAL A 115 12.08 -4.84 -10.46
CA VAL A 115 10.70 -4.41 -10.53
C VAL A 115 10.55 -3.09 -9.81
N ASN A 116 9.78 -2.18 -10.39
CA ASN A 116 9.23 -1.06 -9.65
C ASN A 116 7.73 -0.94 -9.89
N ARG A 117 7.05 -0.36 -8.91
CA ARG A 117 5.64 0.02 -8.97
C ARG A 117 5.53 1.47 -8.54
N ALA A 118 4.84 2.29 -9.31
CA ALA A 118 4.65 3.70 -9.00
C ALA A 118 3.19 4.09 -9.22
N HIS A 119 2.71 5.02 -8.39
CA HIS A 119 1.35 5.51 -8.46
C HIS A 119 1.23 6.64 -9.50
N HIS A 120 0.47 6.38 -10.57
CA HIS A 120 0.08 7.36 -11.57
C HIS A 120 -1.31 7.91 -11.22
N ALA A 121 -1.39 9.18 -10.84
CA ALA A 121 -2.66 9.82 -10.45
C ALA A 121 -3.71 9.80 -11.59
N ASP A 122 -3.25 9.66 -12.83
CA ASP A 122 -4.12 9.51 -13.99
C ASP A 122 -3.76 8.26 -14.78
N ILE A 123 -4.72 7.33 -14.84
CA ILE A 123 -4.67 6.11 -15.66
C ILE A 123 -5.85 6.02 -16.63
N GLY A 124 -6.48 7.16 -16.94
CA GLY A 124 -7.61 7.24 -17.88
C GLY A 124 -8.98 6.95 -17.23
N ALA A 125 -9.08 7.06 -15.90
CA ALA A 125 -10.35 6.97 -15.20
C ALA A 125 -11.22 8.20 -15.46
N ALA A 126 -12.55 8.07 -15.43
CA ALA A 126 -13.46 9.20 -15.63
C ALA A 126 -13.45 10.22 -14.48
N ALA A 127 -13.09 9.80 -13.27
CA ALA A 127 -12.94 10.65 -12.10
C ALA A 127 -11.47 11.04 -11.88
N PRO A 128 -11.21 12.27 -11.39
CA PRO A 128 -9.86 12.70 -11.08
C PRO A 128 -9.13 11.81 -10.09
N GLY A 129 -7.80 11.85 -10.17
CA GLY A 129 -6.91 11.08 -9.30
C GLY A 129 -7.04 9.56 -9.47
N SER A 130 -7.81 9.08 -10.47
CA SER A 130 -8.06 7.67 -10.74
C SER A 130 -8.65 6.89 -9.57
N MET A 131 -9.43 7.59 -8.74
CA MET A 131 -10.11 7.05 -7.56
C MET A 131 -11.61 7.36 -7.60
N PRO A 132 -12.37 6.84 -8.59
CA PRO A 132 -13.82 7.08 -8.69
C PRO A 132 -14.62 6.40 -7.55
N LEU A 133 -15.91 6.73 -7.43
CA LEU A 133 -16.89 5.82 -6.84
C LEU A 133 -17.43 4.91 -7.94
N SER A 134 -16.78 3.75 -8.11
CA SER A 134 -17.01 2.79 -9.20
C SER A 134 -17.76 1.54 -8.73
N ARG A 135 -18.42 0.85 -9.66
CA ARG A 135 -19.03 -0.48 -9.45
C ARG A 135 -18.30 -1.58 -10.21
N SER A 136 -17.69 -1.25 -11.35
CA SER A 136 -16.84 -2.15 -12.11
C SER A 136 -15.46 -1.57 -12.40
N LEU A 137 -14.50 -2.47 -12.67
CA LEU A 137 -13.09 -2.10 -12.88
C LEU A 137 -12.88 -1.19 -14.10
N ASP A 138 -13.71 -1.30 -15.14
CA ASP A 138 -13.63 -0.45 -16.33
C ASP A 138 -13.95 1.03 -16.06
N GLU A 139 -14.67 1.33 -14.97
CA GLU A 139 -14.90 2.71 -14.52
C GLU A 139 -13.66 3.32 -13.86
N GLU A 140 -12.69 2.50 -13.44
CA GLU A 140 -11.48 2.90 -12.70
C GLU A 140 -10.32 3.32 -13.61
N GLY A 141 -10.49 3.22 -14.93
CA GLY A 141 -9.48 3.60 -15.92
C GLY A 141 -8.95 2.42 -16.72
N MET A 142 -7.77 2.59 -17.31
CA MET A 142 -7.22 1.63 -18.24
C MET A 142 -6.63 0.41 -17.53
N VAL A 143 -7.15 -0.76 -17.90
CA VAL A 143 -6.64 -2.06 -17.45
C VAL A 143 -5.53 -2.53 -18.38
N ILE A 144 -4.32 -2.65 -17.84
CA ILE A 144 -3.10 -3.08 -18.52
C ILE A 144 -2.75 -4.49 -18.04
N PRO A 145 -3.09 -5.55 -18.79
CA PRO A 145 -2.57 -6.88 -18.53
C PRO A 145 -1.05 -6.88 -18.79
N PRO A 146 -0.30 -7.93 -18.36
CA PRO A 146 1.13 -8.04 -18.66
C PRO A 146 1.42 -7.85 -20.16
N THR A 147 2.00 -6.70 -20.50
CA THR A 147 2.22 -6.24 -21.88
C THR A 147 3.67 -5.79 -22.04
N HIS A 148 4.31 -6.04 -23.17
CA HIS A 148 5.65 -5.52 -23.44
C HIS A 148 5.59 -3.99 -23.66
N LEU A 149 6.24 -3.23 -22.79
CA LEU A 149 6.53 -1.81 -22.99
C LEU A 149 7.83 -1.63 -23.78
N LEU A 150 8.85 -2.43 -23.43
CA LEU A 150 10.09 -2.56 -24.18
C LEU A 150 10.24 -4.00 -24.67
N ARG A 151 10.65 -4.16 -25.93
CA ARG A 151 11.02 -5.45 -26.51
C ARG A 151 12.41 -5.34 -27.12
N HIS A 152 13.34 -6.18 -26.67
CA HIS A 152 14.76 -6.13 -27.05
C HIS A 152 15.36 -4.71 -26.93
N GLY A 153 14.98 -3.96 -25.89
CA GLY A 153 15.46 -2.60 -25.61
C GLY A 153 14.78 -1.49 -26.42
N ARG A 154 13.81 -1.81 -27.30
CA ARG A 154 13.07 -0.83 -28.11
C ARG A 154 11.65 -0.65 -27.58
N MET A 155 11.18 0.60 -27.56
CA MET A 155 9.82 0.94 -27.13
C MET A 155 8.79 0.39 -28.12
N GLU A 156 7.71 -0.17 -27.60
CA GLU A 156 6.50 -0.50 -28.39
C GLU A 156 5.70 0.79 -28.62
N GLU A 157 6.22 1.69 -29.47
CA GLU A 157 5.74 3.07 -29.64
C GLU A 157 4.23 3.18 -29.88
N GLY A 158 3.66 2.37 -30.79
CA GLY A 158 2.22 2.46 -31.09
C GLY A 158 1.32 2.16 -29.90
N TRP A 159 1.71 1.20 -29.06
CA TRP A 159 0.97 0.90 -27.83
C TRP A 159 1.21 1.97 -26.76
N PHE A 160 2.45 2.46 -26.64
CA PHE A 160 2.79 3.48 -25.66
C PHE A 160 2.09 4.82 -25.95
N GLU A 161 2.05 5.26 -27.21
CA GLU A 161 1.29 6.45 -27.61
C GLU A 161 -0.21 6.29 -27.41
N HIS A 162 -0.76 5.08 -27.58
CA HIS A 162 -2.17 4.79 -27.26
C HIS A 162 -2.45 4.93 -25.76
N LEU A 163 -1.59 4.34 -24.91
CA LEU A 163 -1.65 4.50 -23.45
C LEU A 163 -1.61 5.99 -23.09
N LEU A 164 -0.63 6.74 -23.58
CA LEU A 164 -0.48 8.17 -23.28
C LEU A 164 -1.67 9.00 -23.76
N GLY A 165 -2.24 8.67 -24.92
CA GLY A 165 -3.42 9.35 -25.48
C GLY A 165 -4.71 9.14 -24.67
N ALA A 166 -4.75 8.14 -23.78
CA ALA A 166 -5.86 7.91 -22.86
C ALA A 166 -5.75 8.74 -21.56
N LEU A 167 -4.64 9.46 -21.35
CA LEU A 167 -4.36 10.23 -20.14
C LEU A 167 -4.57 11.74 -20.38
N ARG A 168 -4.99 12.47 -19.34
CA ARG A 168 -5.16 13.93 -19.29
C ARG A 168 -3.84 14.68 -19.38
N ASN A 169 -2.75 14.14 -18.82
CA ASN A 169 -1.42 14.78 -18.90
C ASN A 169 -0.33 13.86 -19.51
N PRO A 170 -0.34 13.67 -20.85
CA PRO A 170 0.59 12.76 -21.53
C PRO A 170 2.07 13.13 -21.35
N ALA A 171 2.39 14.42 -21.23
CA ALA A 171 3.77 14.89 -21.08
C ALA A 171 4.37 14.50 -19.72
N GLN A 172 3.61 14.72 -18.64
CA GLN A 172 4.00 14.27 -17.30
C GLN A 172 4.09 12.74 -17.24
N ALA A 173 3.07 12.04 -17.74
CA ALA A 173 3.03 10.58 -17.76
C ALA A 173 4.22 9.98 -18.52
N ARG A 174 4.60 10.54 -19.68
CA ARG A 174 5.80 10.11 -20.42
C ARG A 174 7.06 10.24 -19.57
N GLY A 175 7.21 11.35 -18.83
CA GLY A 175 8.33 11.56 -17.92
C GLY A 175 8.37 10.54 -16.78
N ASP A 176 7.22 10.23 -16.18
CA ASP A 176 7.12 9.25 -15.10
C ASP A 176 7.41 7.82 -15.58
N PHE A 177 6.91 7.42 -16.75
CA PHE A 177 7.29 6.13 -17.36
C PHE A 177 8.78 6.08 -17.69
N ALA A 178 9.37 7.17 -18.21
CA ALA A 178 10.81 7.25 -18.42
C ALA A 178 11.60 7.12 -17.11
N ALA A 179 11.10 7.69 -16.01
CA ALA A 179 11.68 7.54 -14.68
C ALA A 179 11.62 6.09 -14.18
N GLN A 180 10.48 5.40 -14.34
CA GLN A 180 10.34 3.97 -13.99
C GLN A 180 11.28 3.09 -14.83
N ILE A 181 11.39 3.33 -16.14
CA ILE A 181 12.32 2.62 -17.02
C ILE A 181 13.77 2.85 -16.55
N SER A 182 14.12 4.08 -16.21
CA SER A 182 15.46 4.46 -15.76
C SER A 182 15.83 3.79 -14.43
N ALA A 183 14.88 3.71 -13.49
CA ALA A 183 15.04 3.01 -12.23
C ALA A 183 15.37 1.52 -12.45
N ASN A 184 14.57 0.82 -13.28
CA ASN A 184 14.84 -0.58 -13.60
C ASN A 184 16.19 -0.76 -14.30
N ARG A 185 16.55 0.10 -15.25
CA ARG A 185 17.88 0.05 -15.91
C ARG A 185 19.04 0.24 -14.91
N ALA A 186 18.89 1.12 -13.92
CA ALA A 186 19.89 1.30 -12.87
C ALA A 186 20.04 0.03 -12.02
N GLY A 187 18.92 -0.59 -11.63
CA GLY A 187 18.92 -1.86 -10.90
C GLY A 187 19.59 -2.99 -11.69
N LEU A 188 19.25 -3.15 -12.97
CA LEU A 188 19.88 -4.14 -13.86
C LEU A 188 21.39 -3.93 -13.97
N ARG A 189 21.83 -2.68 -14.16
CA ARG A 189 23.26 -2.34 -14.25
C ARG A 189 23.99 -2.71 -12.96
N ARG A 190 23.43 -2.36 -11.80
CA ARG A 190 24.05 -2.67 -10.51
C ARG A 190 24.15 -4.17 -10.25
N LEU A 191 23.07 -4.92 -10.54
CA LEU A 191 23.10 -6.38 -10.45
C LEU A 191 24.11 -6.97 -11.42
N GLN A 192 24.20 -6.46 -12.66
CA GLN A 192 25.16 -6.94 -13.65
C GLN A 192 26.60 -6.77 -13.17
N GLU A 193 26.96 -5.57 -12.70
CA GLU A 193 28.31 -5.27 -12.19
C GLU A 193 28.70 -6.18 -11.01
N TRP A 194 27.76 -6.42 -10.09
CA TRP A 194 28.02 -7.22 -8.90
C TRP A 194 27.99 -8.73 -9.16
N VAL A 195 26.98 -9.22 -9.87
CA VAL A 195 26.71 -10.66 -10.03
C VAL A 195 27.56 -11.28 -11.14
N ALA A 196 28.01 -10.52 -12.15
CA ALA A 196 28.90 -11.05 -13.18
C ALA A 196 30.21 -11.62 -12.59
N GLY A 197 30.77 -10.98 -11.57
CA GLY A 197 31.96 -11.48 -10.85
C GLY A 197 31.67 -12.63 -9.87
N LEU A 198 30.42 -12.71 -9.36
CA LEU A 198 29.99 -13.77 -8.44
C LEU A 198 29.65 -15.08 -9.16
N GLY A 199 29.05 -14.96 -10.35
CA GLY A 199 28.55 -16.07 -11.16
C GLY A 199 27.14 -16.55 -10.78
N PRO A 200 26.34 -17.05 -11.76
CA PRO A 200 24.96 -17.49 -11.55
C PRO A 200 24.75 -18.47 -10.38
N GLY A 201 25.60 -19.50 -10.30
CA GLY A 201 25.45 -20.55 -9.28
C GLY A 201 25.64 -20.04 -7.85
N ALA A 202 26.60 -19.14 -7.65
CA ALA A 202 26.84 -18.55 -6.33
C ALA A 202 25.73 -17.57 -5.94
N TYR A 203 25.19 -16.80 -6.90
CA TYR A 203 24.04 -15.93 -6.70
C TYR A 203 22.80 -16.71 -6.24
N ARG A 204 22.41 -17.80 -6.94
CA ARG A 204 21.28 -18.64 -6.55
C ARG A 204 21.46 -19.27 -5.16
N ARG A 205 22.66 -19.76 -4.84
CA ARG A 205 22.97 -20.30 -3.49
C ARG A 205 22.84 -19.24 -2.40
N ALA A 206 23.27 -18.01 -2.68
CA ALA A 206 23.14 -16.90 -1.74
C ALA A 206 21.67 -16.53 -1.49
N LEU A 207 20.85 -16.46 -2.55
CA LEU A 207 19.41 -16.24 -2.43
C LEU A 207 18.71 -17.34 -1.62
N SER A 208 19.08 -18.61 -1.83
CA SER A 208 18.57 -19.71 -1.01
C SER A 208 18.92 -19.52 0.46
N ALA A 209 20.18 -19.19 0.76
CA ALA A 209 20.64 -18.97 2.13
C ALA A 209 19.92 -17.78 2.81
N VAL A 210 19.65 -16.69 2.08
CA VAL A 210 18.87 -15.55 2.60
C VAL A 210 17.44 -15.97 2.91
N ASN A 211 16.79 -16.74 2.02
CA ASN A 211 15.44 -17.23 2.25
C ASN A 211 15.37 -18.17 3.46
N ASP A 212 16.31 -19.11 3.58
CA ASP A 212 16.33 -20.04 4.72
C ASP A 212 16.59 -19.29 6.03
N TYR A 213 17.39 -18.23 6.00
CA TYR A 213 17.61 -17.36 7.15
C TYR A 213 16.38 -16.55 7.52
N GLY A 214 15.72 -15.92 6.55
CA GLY A 214 14.46 -15.20 6.75
C GLY A 214 13.37 -16.09 7.33
N GLU A 215 13.25 -17.33 6.82
CA GLU A 215 12.30 -18.32 7.34
C GLU A 215 12.60 -18.70 8.81
N ARG A 216 13.87 -18.91 9.17
CA ARG A 216 14.24 -19.20 10.56
C ARG A 216 13.88 -18.05 11.50
N LEU A 217 14.15 -16.80 11.10
CA LEU A 217 13.80 -15.62 11.89
C LEU A 217 12.28 -15.46 12.02
N ALA A 218 11.55 -15.65 10.93
CA ALA A 218 10.09 -15.62 10.93
C ALA A 218 9.52 -16.67 11.88
N ARG A 219 9.88 -17.96 11.72
CA ARG A 219 9.40 -19.04 12.59
C ARG A 219 9.75 -18.82 14.06
N ALA A 220 10.95 -18.28 14.35
CA ALA A 220 11.34 -17.94 15.71
C ALA A 220 10.45 -16.86 16.31
N ALA A 221 10.20 -15.76 15.58
CA ALA A 221 9.32 -14.68 16.05
C ALA A 221 7.85 -15.13 16.18
N LEU A 222 7.38 -15.99 15.28
CA LEU A 222 6.00 -16.48 15.27
C LEU A 222 5.71 -17.46 16.41
N ARG A 223 6.72 -18.13 16.97
CA ARG A 223 6.58 -18.96 18.19
C ARG A 223 6.28 -18.15 19.45
N ASP A 224 6.50 -16.83 19.43
CA ASP A 224 6.10 -15.96 20.54
C ASP A 224 4.58 -15.77 20.64
N ILE A 225 3.83 -16.16 19.59
CA ILE A 225 2.37 -16.15 19.59
C ILE A 225 1.90 -17.49 20.17
N PRO A 226 1.16 -17.50 21.29
CA PRO A 226 0.69 -18.74 21.88
C PRO A 226 -0.15 -19.56 20.91
N ASP A 227 0.05 -20.88 20.91
CA ASP A 227 -0.73 -21.81 20.12
C ASP A 227 -2.23 -21.63 20.41
N GLY A 228 -3.02 -21.51 19.35
CA GLY A 228 -4.45 -21.23 19.52
C GLY A 228 -5.12 -20.66 18.28
N ARG A 229 -6.40 -20.35 18.45
CA ARG A 229 -7.27 -19.78 17.43
C ARG A 229 -7.89 -18.49 17.97
N TYR A 230 -7.63 -17.38 17.27
CA TYR A 230 -8.07 -16.05 17.67
C TYR A 230 -8.92 -15.45 16.58
N THR A 231 -10.16 -15.07 16.90
CA THR A 231 -11.12 -14.54 15.94
C THR A 231 -11.47 -13.10 16.27
N PHE A 232 -11.46 -12.23 15.27
CA PHE A 232 -11.84 -10.83 15.41
C PHE A 232 -12.71 -10.39 14.24
N ARG A 233 -13.55 -9.39 14.50
CA ARG A 233 -14.45 -8.79 13.51
C ARG A 233 -14.35 -7.27 13.60
N ASP A 234 -14.14 -6.64 12.46
CA ASP A 234 -14.28 -5.19 12.26
C ASP A 234 -15.21 -4.95 11.06
N VAL A 235 -15.52 -3.70 10.74
CA VAL A 235 -16.41 -3.34 9.63
C VAL A 235 -15.86 -2.16 8.83
N LEU A 236 -16.11 -2.13 7.53
CA LEU A 236 -16.04 -0.88 6.74
C LEU A 236 -17.33 -0.10 6.93
N ASP A 237 -17.25 1.22 6.98
CA ASP A 237 -18.40 2.10 7.20
C ASP A 237 -19.48 1.91 6.11
N ASP A 238 -19.06 1.90 4.84
CA ASP A 238 -19.91 1.73 3.66
C ASP A 238 -19.12 1.34 2.41
N ASP A 239 -19.81 1.03 1.30
CA ASP A 239 -19.21 0.79 -0.01
C ASP A 239 -19.39 1.95 -1.00
N GLY A 240 -19.99 3.07 -0.57
CA GLY A 240 -20.36 4.17 -1.48
C GLY A 240 -21.47 3.82 -2.49
N ALA A 241 -22.08 2.63 -2.40
CA ALA A 241 -23.11 2.12 -3.30
C ALA A 241 -24.41 1.69 -2.56
N GLY A 242 -24.54 2.06 -1.29
CA GLY A 242 -25.76 1.89 -0.48
C GLY A 242 -25.66 0.80 0.60
N HIS A 243 -24.58 0.01 0.64
CA HIS A 243 -24.34 -0.93 1.72
C HIS A 243 -23.53 -0.27 2.83
N THR A 244 -23.80 -0.64 4.07
CA THR A 244 -23.12 -0.12 5.27
C THR A 244 -22.67 -1.26 6.15
N ASP A 245 -21.67 -1.00 7.00
CA ASP A 245 -21.16 -1.93 8.01
C ASP A 245 -20.71 -3.29 7.43
N LEU A 246 -19.94 -3.26 6.34
CA LEU A 246 -19.46 -4.46 5.66
C LEU A 246 -18.46 -5.20 6.55
N PRO A 247 -18.76 -6.42 7.04
CA PRO A 247 -17.88 -7.12 7.98
C PRO A 247 -16.60 -7.64 7.34
N ILE A 248 -15.48 -7.46 8.04
CA ILE A 248 -14.24 -8.19 7.83
C ILE A 248 -14.04 -9.08 9.04
N VAL A 249 -14.04 -10.38 8.81
CA VAL A 249 -13.86 -11.40 9.86
C VAL A 249 -12.57 -12.14 9.58
N VAL A 250 -11.72 -12.22 10.60
CA VAL A 250 -10.46 -12.94 10.51
C VAL A 250 -10.35 -13.95 11.65
N THR A 251 -9.85 -15.13 11.32
CA THR A 251 -9.41 -16.14 12.27
C THR A 251 -7.91 -16.37 12.06
N VAL A 252 -7.11 -16.10 13.08
CA VAL A 252 -5.68 -16.41 13.12
C VAL A 252 -5.50 -17.71 13.90
N THR A 253 -4.89 -18.70 13.27
CA THR A 253 -4.47 -19.96 13.91
C THR A 253 -2.95 -19.97 14.02
N ALA A 254 -2.43 -20.03 15.24
CA ALA A 254 -0.99 -20.09 15.51
C ALA A 254 -0.61 -21.49 16.03
N GLY A 255 0.51 -22.01 15.55
CA GLY A 255 1.05 -23.30 15.98
C GLY A 255 2.45 -23.55 15.42
N ASP A 256 3.40 -23.95 16.27
CA ASP A 256 4.76 -24.37 15.89
C ASP A 256 5.49 -23.40 14.93
N GLY A 257 5.42 -22.10 15.23
CA GLY A 257 6.06 -21.05 14.41
C GLY A 257 5.46 -20.91 13.00
N ALA A 258 4.25 -21.41 12.78
CA ALA A 258 3.45 -21.22 11.58
C ALA A 258 2.13 -20.50 11.92
N ILE A 259 1.61 -19.79 10.92
CA ILE A 259 0.37 -19.02 11.02
C ILE A 259 -0.55 -19.39 9.87
N GLY A 260 -1.82 -19.66 10.20
CA GLY A 260 -2.92 -19.70 9.23
C GLY A 260 -3.85 -18.50 9.46
N VAL A 261 -4.15 -17.75 8.40
CA VAL A 261 -5.12 -16.65 8.41
C VAL A 261 -6.30 -16.99 7.51
N ASP A 262 -7.49 -17.08 8.09
CA ASP A 262 -8.74 -17.40 7.36
C ASP A 262 -9.73 -16.24 7.49
N PHE A 263 -10.17 -15.72 6.34
CA PHE A 263 -11.15 -14.64 6.23
C PHE A 263 -12.59 -15.10 6.02
N SER A 264 -12.91 -16.37 6.28
CA SER A 264 -14.27 -16.90 6.24
C SER A 264 -15.20 -16.10 7.17
N GLY A 265 -16.36 -15.69 6.64
CA GLY A 265 -17.31 -14.81 7.34
C GLY A 265 -17.15 -13.32 7.02
N THR A 266 -16.12 -12.94 6.26
CA THR A 266 -16.03 -11.61 5.62
C THR A 266 -17.15 -11.46 4.59
N ALA A 267 -17.65 -10.24 4.43
CA ALA A 267 -18.70 -9.88 3.48
C ALA A 267 -18.42 -10.42 2.07
N ASP A 268 -19.49 -10.70 1.33
CA ASP A 268 -19.40 -10.91 -0.12
C ASP A 268 -18.81 -9.68 -0.80
N GLN A 269 -18.32 -9.84 -2.03
CA GLN A 269 -17.82 -8.69 -2.81
C GLN A 269 -18.89 -7.59 -2.88
N ALA A 270 -18.49 -6.36 -2.58
CA ALA A 270 -19.36 -5.20 -2.53
C ALA A 270 -19.72 -4.73 -3.94
N ALA A 271 -20.84 -4.01 -4.03
CA ALA A 271 -21.23 -3.36 -5.28
C ALA A 271 -20.36 -2.14 -5.59
N GLY A 272 -19.86 -1.43 -4.57
CA GLY A 272 -18.90 -0.35 -4.73
C GLY A 272 -17.44 -0.83 -4.74
N ASN A 273 -16.50 0.11 -4.77
CA ASN A 273 -15.09 -0.15 -5.09
C ASN A 273 -14.17 -0.52 -3.91
N VAL A 274 -14.75 -0.92 -2.79
CA VAL A 274 -14.02 -1.35 -1.58
C VAL A 274 -13.50 -2.79 -1.66
N ASN A 275 -13.62 -3.45 -2.82
CA ASN A 275 -13.16 -4.82 -3.00
C ASN A 275 -11.63 -4.91 -3.13
N CYS A 276 -11.03 -5.95 -2.58
CA CYS A 276 -9.62 -6.26 -2.74
C CYS A 276 -9.41 -7.49 -3.63
N PRO A 277 -8.42 -7.43 -4.54
CA PRO A 277 -7.73 -8.64 -4.97
C PRO A 277 -7.07 -9.34 -3.78
N LEU A 278 -6.97 -10.67 -3.84
CA LEU A 278 -6.36 -11.46 -2.77
C LEU A 278 -4.92 -11.06 -2.44
N SER A 279 -4.17 -10.54 -3.42
CA SER A 279 -2.81 -10.03 -3.26
C SER A 279 -2.73 -8.83 -2.30
N VAL A 280 -3.74 -7.96 -2.29
CA VAL A 280 -3.85 -6.81 -1.39
C VAL A 280 -4.13 -7.27 0.04
N ALA A 281 -5.06 -8.22 0.22
CA ALA A 281 -5.34 -8.82 1.53
C ALA A 281 -4.10 -9.55 2.09
N ALA A 282 -3.37 -10.27 1.24
CA ALA A 282 -2.10 -10.90 1.61
C ALA A 282 -1.04 -9.87 2.03
N ALA A 283 -0.97 -8.73 1.35
CA ALA A 283 -0.04 -7.66 1.71
C ALA A 283 -0.28 -7.13 3.14
N ALA A 284 -1.54 -6.90 3.51
CA ALA A 284 -1.92 -6.48 4.86
C ALA A 284 -1.52 -7.51 5.92
N VAL A 285 -1.71 -8.80 5.64
CA VAL A 285 -1.32 -9.89 6.54
C VAL A 285 0.19 -9.99 6.68
N TYR A 286 0.93 -9.98 5.57
CA TYR A 286 2.40 -10.00 5.58
C TYR A 286 2.99 -8.80 6.32
N TYR A 287 2.40 -7.62 6.17
CA TYR A 287 2.79 -6.43 6.92
C TYR A 287 2.70 -6.66 8.44
N VAL A 288 1.55 -7.14 8.95
CA VAL A 288 1.36 -7.37 10.39
C VAL A 288 2.41 -8.31 10.96
N PHE A 289 2.62 -9.47 10.33
CA PHE A 289 3.59 -10.42 10.82
C PHE A 289 5.04 -9.94 10.63
N ARG A 290 5.33 -9.18 9.57
CA ARG A 290 6.66 -8.58 9.39
C ARG A 290 6.99 -7.58 10.51
N CYS A 291 6.01 -6.84 11.02
CA CYS A 291 6.18 -5.94 12.16
C CYS A 291 6.51 -6.67 13.48
N LEU A 292 6.13 -7.95 13.61
CA LEU A 292 6.47 -8.78 14.77
C LEU A 292 7.86 -9.43 14.69
N MET A 293 8.47 -9.43 13.50
CA MET A 293 9.80 -9.98 13.27
C MET A 293 10.90 -8.97 13.63
N PRO A 294 12.12 -9.43 13.97
CA PRO A 294 13.26 -8.54 14.21
C PRO A 294 13.49 -7.55 13.06
N ALA A 295 13.93 -6.33 13.38
CA ALA A 295 14.17 -5.27 12.38
C ALA A 295 15.09 -5.73 11.24
N HIS A 296 16.13 -6.51 11.57
CA HIS A 296 17.11 -7.05 10.62
C HIS A 296 16.62 -8.25 9.79
N THR A 297 15.36 -8.68 9.92
CA THR A 297 14.81 -9.77 9.12
C THR A 297 14.80 -9.38 7.64
N PRO A 298 15.45 -10.16 6.75
CA PRO A 298 15.47 -9.84 5.33
C PRO A 298 14.06 -9.79 4.75
N ALA A 299 13.79 -8.81 3.89
CA ALA A 299 12.56 -8.74 3.10
C ALA A 299 12.68 -9.69 1.91
N CYS A 300 12.53 -10.99 2.17
CA CYS A 300 12.64 -12.06 1.20
C CYS A 300 11.45 -13.01 1.34
N ALA A 301 11.22 -13.84 0.31
CA ALA A 301 10.11 -14.79 0.28
C ALA A 301 10.13 -15.76 1.47
N GLY A 302 11.33 -16.17 1.92
CA GLY A 302 11.52 -17.04 3.08
C GLY A 302 10.82 -16.54 4.34
N SER A 303 10.83 -15.23 4.58
CA SER A 303 10.21 -14.60 5.76
C SER A 303 8.68 -14.75 5.78
N PHE A 304 8.05 -15.02 4.63
CA PHE A 304 6.60 -15.17 4.51
C PHE A 304 6.13 -16.61 4.33
N ARG A 305 7.03 -17.57 4.06
CA ARG A 305 6.72 -19.01 3.95
C ARG A 305 5.92 -19.60 5.12
N PRO A 306 6.14 -19.25 6.40
CA PRO A 306 5.37 -19.81 7.50
C PRO A 306 3.97 -19.22 7.66
N ILE A 307 3.54 -18.32 6.77
CA ILE A 307 2.26 -17.63 6.84
C ILE A 307 1.38 -18.09 5.68
N ALA A 308 0.33 -18.83 5.98
CA ALA A 308 -0.69 -19.23 5.03
C ALA A 308 -1.92 -18.32 5.15
N LEU A 309 -2.56 -18.03 4.03
CA LEU A 309 -3.73 -17.15 3.96
C LEU A 309 -4.81 -17.73 3.06
N ARG A 310 -6.06 -17.60 3.48
CA ARG A 310 -7.25 -18.02 2.74
C ARG A 310 -8.37 -16.99 2.90
N ALA A 311 -9.05 -16.71 1.79
CA ALA A 311 -10.30 -15.97 1.78
C ALA A 311 -11.26 -16.61 0.76
N PRO A 312 -12.56 -16.75 1.07
CA PRO A 312 -13.54 -17.31 0.12
C PRO A 312 -13.55 -16.53 -1.20
N ALA A 313 -13.48 -17.23 -2.33
CA ALA A 313 -13.50 -16.56 -3.63
C ALA A 313 -14.86 -15.88 -3.87
N GLY A 314 -14.83 -14.61 -4.29
CA GLY A 314 -16.03 -13.77 -4.40
C GLY A 314 -16.39 -13.02 -3.12
N CYS A 315 -15.58 -13.10 -2.05
CA CYS A 315 -15.72 -12.21 -0.91
C CYS A 315 -15.00 -10.88 -1.16
N LEU A 316 -15.27 -9.90 -0.29
CA LEU A 316 -14.66 -8.56 -0.30
C LEU A 316 -13.12 -8.60 -0.40
N LEU A 317 -12.46 -9.62 0.15
CA LEU A 317 -11.00 -9.76 0.20
C LEU A 317 -10.41 -10.71 -0.85
N ASN A 318 -11.25 -11.31 -1.68
CA ASN A 318 -10.86 -12.20 -2.77
C ASN A 318 -11.86 -12.02 -3.92
N ALA A 319 -11.99 -10.77 -4.35
CA ALA A 319 -12.98 -10.36 -5.32
C ALA A 319 -12.68 -10.96 -6.70
N ARG A 320 -13.73 -11.08 -7.51
CA ARG A 320 -13.63 -11.58 -8.89
C ARG A 320 -13.90 -10.44 -9.88
N PRO A 321 -13.28 -10.48 -11.07
CA PRO A 321 -13.68 -9.59 -12.15
C PRO A 321 -15.19 -9.72 -12.42
N PRO A 322 -15.88 -8.62 -12.76
CA PRO A 322 -15.35 -7.28 -13.07
C PRO A 322 -15.42 -6.29 -11.88
N ALA A 323 -15.42 -6.74 -10.62
CA ALA A 323 -15.60 -5.84 -9.48
C ALA A 323 -14.58 -4.69 -9.45
N ALA A 324 -15.04 -3.50 -9.06
CA ALA A 324 -14.21 -2.32 -8.80
C ALA A 324 -13.36 -2.50 -7.53
N VAL A 325 -12.09 -2.05 -7.53
CA VAL A 325 -11.10 -2.33 -6.47
C VAL A 325 -10.29 -1.13 -5.98
N ALA A 326 -10.51 0.08 -6.51
CA ALA A 326 -9.72 1.26 -6.18
C ALA A 326 -9.65 1.54 -4.68
N ALA A 327 -10.79 1.59 -3.99
CA ALA A 327 -10.83 1.81 -2.54
C ALA A 327 -10.34 0.59 -1.74
N GLY A 328 -10.36 -0.61 -2.32
CA GLY A 328 -9.88 -1.81 -1.66
C GLY A 328 -8.38 -1.78 -1.36
N ASN A 329 -7.58 -1.23 -2.28
CA ASN A 329 -6.13 -1.07 -2.08
C ASN A 329 -5.80 -0.19 -0.87
N VAL A 330 -6.63 0.82 -0.60
CA VAL A 330 -6.31 1.90 0.34
C VAL A 330 -7.09 1.80 1.67
N GLU A 331 -8.41 1.64 1.62
CA GLU A 331 -9.27 1.63 2.80
C GLU A 331 -9.44 0.22 3.36
N THR A 332 -9.84 -0.74 2.52
CA THR A 332 -10.09 -2.13 2.95
C THR A 332 -8.82 -2.81 3.43
N SER A 333 -7.70 -2.62 2.74
CA SER A 333 -6.40 -3.16 3.17
C SER A 333 -5.99 -2.67 4.57
N THR A 334 -6.25 -1.39 4.88
CA THR A 334 -6.00 -0.81 6.20
C THR A 334 -6.89 -1.47 7.25
N ARG A 335 -8.17 -1.73 6.93
CA ARG A 335 -9.08 -2.43 7.85
C ARG A 335 -8.71 -3.90 8.08
N VAL A 336 -8.14 -4.57 7.07
CA VAL A 336 -7.59 -5.93 7.25
C VAL A 336 -6.47 -5.93 8.28
N VAL A 337 -5.59 -4.91 8.28
CA VAL A 337 -4.54 -4.77 9.29
C VAL A 337 -5.14 -4.64 10.69
N ASP A 338 -6.10 -3.73 10.88
CA ASP A 338 -6.81 -3.56 12.15
C ASP A 338 -7.44 -4.89 12.62
N ALA A 339 -8.10 -5.63 11.72
CA ALA A 339 -8.76 -6.88 12.07
C ALA A 339 -7.76 -7.96 12.51
N VAL A 340 -6.63 -8.11 11.80
CA VAL A 340 -5.59 -9.10 12.14
C VAL A 340 -4.91 -8.72 13.46
N LEU A 341 -4.62 -7.43 13.68
CA LEU A 341 -4.10 -6.93 14.96
C LEU A 341 -5.11 -7.17 16.08
N GLY A 342 -6.40 -6.94 15.88
CA GLY A 342 -7.46 -7.22 16.85
C GLY A 342 -7.54 -8.70 17.25
N ALA A 343 -7.30 -9.62 16.30
CA ALA A 343 -7.18 -11.04 16.61
C ALA A 343 -5.92 -11.34 17.43
N LEU A 344 -4.76 -10.82 17.02
CA LEU A 344 -3.49 -11.00 17.73
C LEU A 344 -3.47 -10.36 19.12
N ALA A 345 -4.23 -9.29 19.34
CA ALA A 345 -4.35 -8.62 20.63
C ALA A 345 -4.96 -9.54 21.71
N GLN A 346 -5.67 -10.60 21.32
CA GLN A 346 -6.17 -11.62 22.26
C GLN A 346 -5.05 -12.57 22.72
N ALA A 347 -4.00 -12.75 21.91
CA ALA A 347 -2.89 -13.66 22.16
C ALA A 347 -1.69 -12.96 22.81
N ILE A 348 -1.31 -11.80 22.28
CA ILE A 348 -0.11 -11.05 22.64
C ILE A 348 -0.41 -9.54 22.86
N PRO A 349 -1.37 -9.18 23.74
CA PRO A 349 -1.84 -7.79 23.92
C PRO A 349 -0.75 -6.77 24.27
N ALA A 350 0.36 -7.22 24.85
CA ALA A 350 1.50 -6.37 25.19
C ALA A 350 2.33 -5.93 23.98
N ARG A 351 2.26 -6.66 22.86
CA ARG A 351 3.02 -6.41 21.62
C ARG A 351 2.17 -5.76 20.52
N ILE A 352 0.87 -5.65 20.72
CA ILE A 352 -0.09 -5.16 19.73
C ILE A 352 -0.58 -3.77 20.14
N PRO A 353 -0.54 -2.77 19.24
CA PRO A 353 -1.14 -1.47 19.51
C PRO A 353 -2.67 -1.55 19.46
N ALA A 354 -3.34 -0.55 20.04
CA ALA A 354 -4.73 -0.23 19.74
C ALA A 354 -4.90 0.14 18.25
N ALA A 355 -6.13 0.29 17.77
CA ALA A 355 -6.37 0.69 16.38
C ALA A 355 -5.76 2.07 16.10
N SER A 356 -5.10 2.20 14.96
CA SER A 356 -4.81 3.51 14.39
C SER A 356 -6.08 4.10 13.75
N HIS A 357 -5.95 5.27 13.13
CA HIS A 357 -7.04 5.97 12.46
C HIS A 357 -7.83 5.16 11.40
N GLY A 358 -7.36 3.97 10.98
CA GLY A 358 -8.17 2.97 10.28
C GLY A 358 -8.68 3.40 8.90
N SER A 359 -8.04 4.40 8.29
CA SER A 359 -8.34 4.97 6.97
C SER A 359 -7.06 5.55 6.37
N MET A 360 -6.92 5.56 5.03
CA MET A 360 -5.89 6.38 4.38
C MET A 360 -6.38 7.80 4.07
N ASN A 361 -7.66 8.08 4.35
CA ASN A 361 -8.32 9.37 4.15
C ASN A 361 -8.09 9.91 2.74
N ASN A 362 -8.41 9.10 1.74
CA ASN A 362 -8.11 9.42 0.35
C ASN A 362 -8.94 10.61 -0.12
N VAL A 363 -8.23 11.57 -0.69
CA VAL A 363 -8.78 12.74 -1.37
C VAL A 363 -8.24 12.74 -2.78
N ALA A 364 -9.13 12.55 -3.76
CA ALA A 364 -8.82 12.72 -5.16
C ALA A 364 -9.60 13.92 -5.69
N MET A 365 -8.94 14.77 -6.48
CA MET A 365 -9.54 15.98 -7.01
C MET A 365 -8.91 16.38 -8.34
N GLY A 366 -9.67 17.08 -9.17
CA GLY A 366 -9.18 17.54 -10.46
C GLY A 366 -10.21 18.35 -11.24
N GLY A 367 -9.70 18.99 -12.28
CA GLY A 367 -10.45 19.81 -13.23
C GLY A 367 -10.33 19.24 -14.64
N LEU A 368 -10.39 20.11 -15.64
CA LEU A 368 -10.29 19.72 -17.05
C LEU A 368 -8.86 19.23 -17.42
N GLU A 369 -7.83 19.89 -16.90
CA GLU A 369 -6.43 19.72 -17.32
C GLU A 369 -5.49 19.25 -16.19
N TRP A 370 -6.02 18.87 -15.03
CA TRP A 370 -5.21 18.45 -13.90
C TRP A 370 -5.91 17.41 -13.03
N ASP A 371 -5.10 16.51 -12.47
CA ASP A 371 -5.49 15.49 -11.52
C ASP A 371 -4.55 15.50 -10.33
N TYR A 372 -5.12 15.31 -9.14
CA TYR A 372 -4.38 15.22 -7.90
C TYR A 372 -4.97 14.15 -6.99
N TYR A 373 -4.09 13.39 -6.35
CA TYR A 373 -4.44 12.34 -5.41
C TYR A 373 -3.57 12.47 -4.15
N GLU A 374 -4.23 12.45 -2.98
CA GLU A 374 -3.59 12.51 -1.68
C GLU A 374 -4.18 11.48 -0.70
N THR A 375 -3.30 10.81 0.05
CA THR A 375 -3.66 10.16 1.32
C THR A 375 -3.26 11.05 2.48
N LEU A 376 -4.10 11.13 3.51
CA LEU A 376 -3.90 11.96 4.69
C LEU A 376 -3.73 11.06 5.93
N GLY A 377 -2.65 11.30 6.69
CA GLY A 377 -2.41 10.58 7.93
C GLY A 377 -3.44 10.88 9.03
N GLY A 378 -3.30 10.21 10.17
CA GLY A 378 -4.17 10.43 11.31
C GLY A 378 -3.50 10.04 12.62
N GLY A 379 -4.32 9.72 13.62
CA GLY A 379 -3.82 9.26 14.89
C GLY A 379 -3.33 7.81 14.82
N MET A 380 -2.09 7.56 15.24
CA MET A 380 -1.58 6.20 15.44
C MET A 380 -2.16 5.60 16.73
N GLY A 381 -2.47 4.30 16.72
CA GLY A 381 -2.90 3.58 17.92
C GLY A 381 -1.78 3.46 18.95
N ALA A 382 -2.11 3.64 20.23
CA ALA A 382 -1.15 3.51 21.32
C ALA A 382 -0.84 2.05 21.65
N GLY A 383 0.36 1.79 22.18
CA GLY A 383 0.77 0.47 22.67
C GLY A 383 1.22 0.52 24.13
N LEU A 384 1.56 -0.65 24.67
CA LEU A 384 2.13 -0.77 26.02
C LEU A 384 3.39 0.08 26.21
N LEU A 385 4.22 0.16 25.16
CA LEU A 385 5.53 0.83 25.20
C LEU A 385 5.47 2.34 24.96
N GLY A 386 4.32 2.90 24.57
CA GLY A 386 4.21 4.32 24.27
C GLY A 386 2.87 4.75 23.69
N GLY A 387 2.60 6.06 23.79
CA GLY A 387 1.44 6.69 23.16
C GLY A 387 1.55 6.73 21.63
N GLY A 388 0.43 6.99 20.97
CA GLY A 388 0.36 7.10 19.52
C GLY A 388 0.96 8.41 18.99
N LEU A 389 1.61 8.34 17.82
CA LEU A 389 2.04 9.52 17.08
C LEU A 389 0.85 10.27 16.47
N HIS A 390 0.95 11.60 16.46
CA HIS A 390 -0.08 12.49 15.91
C HIS A 390 0.13 12.72 14.40
N ALA A 391 -0.96 12.75 13.63
CA ALA A 391 -0.98 13.14 12.22
C ALA A 391 0.03 12.41 11.32
N VAL A 392 0.17 11.09 11.49
CA VAL A 392 1.09 10.25 10.70
C VAL A 392 0.35 9.24 9.82
N GLN A 393 0.99 8.82 8.73
CA GLN A 393 0.56 7.64 8.01
C GLN A 393 0.76 6.40 8.88
N THR A 394 -0.13 5.41 8.74
CA THR A 394 -0.01 4.12 9.43
C THR A 394 -0.31 2.98 8.48
N HIS A 395 0.25 1.80 8.79
CA HIS A 395 -0.10 0.54 8.16
C HIS A 395 0.21 0.50 6.66
N MET A 396 -0.80 0.58 5.81
CA MET A 396 -0.70 0.19 4.40
C MET A 396 -0.08 1.27 3.50
N THR A 397 0.25 2.42 4.06
CA THR A 397 0.94 3.53 3.37
C THR A 397 2.00 4.17 4.26
N ASN A 398 3.00 4.76 3.61
CA ASN A 398 4.08 5.55 4.24
C ASN A 398 4.50 6.72 3.33
N THR A 399 3.56 7.24 2.54
CA THR A 399 3.81 8.39 1.66
C THR A 399 4.09 9.64 2.48
N LEU A 400 4.96 10.50 1.98
CA LEU A 400 5.11 11.86 2.50
C LEU A 400 3.90 12.71 2.09
N ASN A 401 3.65 13.78 2.85
CA ASN A 401 2.68 14.79 2.44
C ASN A 401 3.18 15.55 1.21
N THR A 402 2.27 16.05 0.37
CA THR A 402 2.66 17.03 -0.65
C THR A 402 2.99 18.35 0.05
N PRO A 403 4.17 18.96 -0.19
CA PRO A 403 4.46 20.29 0.35
C PRO A 403 3.40 21.30 -0.11
N VAL A 404 2.96 22.18 0.79
CA VAL A 404 1.91 23.17 0.47
C VAL A 404 2.31 24.04 -0.73
N GLU A 405 3.55 24.53 -0.74
CA GLU A 405 4.07 25.33 -1.85
C GLU A 405 4.07 24.56 -3.17
N SER A 406 4.41 23.26 -3.16
CA SER A 406 4.36 22.41 -4.36
C SER A 406 2.90 22.24 -4.81
N LEU A 407 1.97 21.99 -3.89
CA LEU A 407 0.55 21.85 -4.23
C LEU A 407 -0.02 23.13 -4.87
N GLU A 408 0.17 24.28 -4.23
CA GLU A 408 -0.37 25.57 -4.72
C GLU A 408 0.33 26.08 -5.99
N MET A 409 1.55 25.62 -6.27
CA MET A 409 2.27 25.95 -7.49
C MET A 409 1.74 25.19 -8.71
N HIS A 410 1.31 23.94 -8.53
CA HIS A 410 0.95 23.06 -9.63
C HIS A 410 -0.56 22.93 -9.86
N TYR A 411 -1.38 23.27 -8.88
CA TYR A 411 -2.82 23.05 -8.92
C TYR A 411 -3.61 24.29 -8.49
N PRO A 412 -4.83 24.51 -9.01
CA PRO A 412 -5.70 25.63 -8.65
C PRO A 412 -6.36 25.41 -7.28
N LEU A 413 -5.52 25.22 -6.26
CA LEU A 413 -5.88 24.93 -4.88
C LEU A 413 -5.15 25.91 -3.97
N ARG A 414 -5.74 26.21 -2.82
CA ARG A 414 -5.08 26.91 -1.72
C ARG A 414 -5.29 26.20 -0.40
N VAL A 415 -4.22 25.95 0.34
CA VAL A 415 -4.31 25.32 1.66
C VAL A 415 -4.60 26.40 2.69
N ARG A 416 -5.78 26.33 3.30
CA ARG A 416 -6.20 27.25 4.36
C ARG A 416 -5.82 26.77 5.76
N ALA A 417 -5.75 25.45 5.95
CA ALA A 417 -5.33 24.84 7.20
C ALA A 417 -4.56 23.53 6.95
N TYR A 418 -3.50 23.34 7.72
CA TYR A 418 -2.85 22.05 7.89
C TYR A 418 -2.32 21.94 9.33
N ALA A 419 -3.05 21.23 10.18
CA ALA A 419 -2.78 21.22 11.63
C ALA A 419 -3.08 19.86 12.27
N VAL A 420 -2.55 19.64 13.47
CA VAL A 420 -2.94 18.49 14.30
C VAL A 420 -4.33 18.73 14.89
N ARG A 421 -5.22 17.76 14.78
CA ARG A 421 -6.58 17.76 15.35
C ARG A 421 -6.54 17.41 16.84
N ARG A 422 -6.05 18.33 17.67
CA ARG A 422 -5.80 18.06 19.10
C ARG A 422 -7.05 17.60 19.85
N GLY A 423 -6.89 16.59 20.69
CA GLY A 423 -7.97 16.00 21.49
C GLY A 423 -8.82 14.97 20.75
N SER A 424 -8.36 14.50 19.59
CA SER A 424 -9.03 13.42 18.84
C SER A 424 -8.48 12.04 19.19
N GLY A 425 -7.29 11.93 19.76
CA GLY A 425 -6.74 10.67 20.26
C GLY A 425 -7.49 10.14 21.48
N GLY A 426 -7.64 8.82 21.55
CA GLY A 426 -8.27 8.16 22.69
C GLY A 426 -7.48 8.39 23.98
N ARG A 427 -8.19 8.41 25.12
CA ARG A 427 -7.58 8.58 26.45
C ARG A 427 -7.27 7.22 27.08
N GLY A 428 -6.11 7.11 27.71
CA GLY A 428 -5.67 5.89 28.36
C GLY A 428 -4.38 6.12 29.13
N ARG A 429 -3.79 5.05 29.66
CA ARG A 429 -2.44 5.13 30.27
C ARG A 429 -1.41 5.59 29.24
N CYS A 430 -1.54 5.09 28.01
CA CYS A 430 -0.84 5.61 26.84
C CYS A 430 -1.90 6.16 25.88
N PRO A 431 -1.94 7.49 25.65
CA PRO A 431 -2.96 8.10 24.81
C PRO A 431 -2.74 7.74 23.34
N GLY A 432 -3.83 7.59 22.59
CA GLY A 432 -3.79 7.47 21.14
C GLY A 432 -3.31 8.77 20.49
N GLY A 433 -2.80 8.66 19.27
CA GLY A 433 -2.40 9.83 18.48
C GLY A 433 -3.61 10.68 18.07
N ASP A 434 -3.40 11.97 17.91
CA ASP A 434 -4.40 12.87 17.33
C ASP A 434 -4.37 12.78 15.80
N GLY A 435 -5.53 12.93 15.17
CA GLY A 435 -5.65 13.09 13.72
C GLY A 435 -5.11 14.42 13.21
N LEU A 436 -5.42 14.74 11.96
CA LEU A 436 -5.06 16.00 11.30
C LEU A 436 -6.30 16.74 10.80
N ILE A 437 -6.13 18.05 10.58
CA ILE A 437 -7.08 18.93 9.90
C ILE A 437 -6.38 19.40 8.62
N ARG A 438 -7.02 19.17 7.48
CA ARG A 438 -6.55 19.61 6.17
C ARG A 438 -7.68 20.34 5.46
N GLU A 439 -7.48 21.62 5.13
CA GLU A 439 -8.49 22.44 4.45
C GLU A 439 -7.96 22.96 3.12
N TYR A 440 -8.68 22.64 2.04
CA TYR A 440 -8.42 23.09 0.68
C TYR A 440 -9.50 24.08 0.26
N GLU A 441 -9.10 25.24 -0.24
CA GLU A 441 -9.95 26.15 -1.01
C GLU A 441 -9.73 25.91 -2.50
N PHE A 442 -10.81 25.69 -3.24
CA PHE A 442 -10.77 25.49 -4.69
C PHE A 442 -10.74 26.84 -5.40
N LEU A 443 -9.81 27.05 -6.33
CA LEU A 443 -9.69 28.31 -7.09
C LEU A 443 -10.47 28.28 -8.41
N GLU A 444 -10.95 27.10 -8.80
CA GLU A 444 -11.84 26.85 -9.94
C GLU A 444 -12.84 25.73 -9.61
N GLU A 445 -13.81 25.49 -10.49
CA GLU A 445 -14.68 24.33 -10.37
C GLU A 445 -13.85 23.03 -10.36
N THR A 446 -14.02 22.22 -9.31
CA THR A 446 -13.20 21.03 -9.07
C THR A 446 -14.09 19.84 -8.75
N ARG A 447 -13.87 18.72 -9.45
CA ARG A 447 -14.48 17.44 -9.08
C ARG A 447 -13.66 16.81 -7.97
N VAL A 448 -14.32 16.32 -6.92
CA VAL A 448 -13.68 15.74 -5.74
C VAL A 448 -14.29 14.38 -5.45
N THR A 449 -13.44 13.38 -5.21
CA THR A 449 -13.82 12.10 -4.63
C THR A 449 -13.16 11.92 -3.28
N LEU A 450 -13.98 11.57 -2.28
CA LEU A 450 -13.53 11.16 -0.97
C LEU A 450 -13.75 9.65 -0.84
N LEU A 451 -12.70 8.92 -0.48
CA LEU A 451 -12.77 7.51 -0.10
C LEU A 451 -12.22 7.40 1.32
N THR A 452 -13.10 7.37 2.31
CA THR A 452 -12.67 7.51 3.70
C THR A 452 -13.44 6.60 4.65
N GLU A 453 -12.82 6.27 5.79
CA GLU A 453 -13.31 5.28 6.78
C GLU A 453 -13.26 5.82 8.22
N ARG A 454 -13.92 5.15 9.19
CA ARG A 454 -13.99 5.61 10.60
C ARG A 454 -14.67 6.98 10.76
N ARG A 455 -15.71 7.22 9.97
CA ARG A 455 -16.66 8.33 10.07
C ARG A 455 -17.92 7.91 10.81
N ARG A 456 -18.30 6.63 10.69
CA ARG A 456 -19.43 6.01 11.41
C ARG A 456 -18.96 5.24 12.65
N HIS A 457 -17.83 4.54 12.53
CA HIS A 457 -17.22 3.78 13.62
C HIS A 457 -15.94 4.43 14.13
N THR A 458 -15.58 4.17 15.39
CA THR A 458 -14.37 4.72 16.00
C THR A 458 -13.20 3.74 15.98
N PRO A 459 -11.95 4.24 15.91
CA PRO A 459 -10.76 3.43 16.19
C PRO A 459 -10.77 2.91 17.63
N TRP A 460 -10.80 1.59 17.80
CA TRP A 460 -10.92 0.95 19.10
C TRP A 460 -9.65 1.10 19.96
N GLY A 461 -9.84 1.30 21.27
CA GLY A 461 -8.76 1.23 22.27
C GLY A 461 -8.46 -0.21 22.69
N LEU A 462 -7.37 -0.41 23.44
CA LEU A 462 -6.92 -1.72 23.89
C LEU A 462 -6.60 -1.75 25.39
N GLN A 463 -6.79 -2.90 26.04
CA GLN A 463 -6.53 -3.09 27.48
C GLN A 463 -7.23 -2.06 28.39
N GLY A 464 -8.44 -1.63 28.02
CA GLY A 464 -9.23 -0.63 28.75
C GLY A 464 -8.92 0.84 28.43
N GLY A 465 -8.09 1.10 27.40
CA GLY A 465 -7.98 2.43 26.80
C GLY A 465 -9.21 2.81 26.00
N GLU A 466 -9.51 4.10 25.92
CA GLU A 466 -10.66 4.63 25.18
C GLU A 466 -10.40 4.66 23.66
N ALA A 467 -11.49 4.69 22.90
CA ALA A 467 -11.45 4.82 21.45
C ALA A 467 -11.01 6.22 21.01
N GLY A 468 -10.44 6.32 19.81
CA GLY A 468 -10.19 7.60 19.15
C GLY A 468 -11.48 8.24 18.63
N ALA A 469 -11.48 9.55 18.44
CA ALA A 469 -12.59 10.27 17.82
C ALA A 469 -12.71 9.90 16.32
N PRO A 470 -13.93 9.83 15.77
CA PRO A 470 -14.12 9.58 14.35
C PRO A 470 -13.66 10.78 13.51
N GLY A 471 -13.38 10.51 12.24
CA GLY A 471 -13.08 11.53 11.23
C GLY A 471 -14.34 12.24 10.74
N ARG A 472 -14.17 13.39 10.08
CA ARG A 472 -15.24 14.19 9.48
C ARG A 472 -14.79 14.75 8.14
N ASN A 473 -15.71 14.75 7.17
CA ASN A 473 -15.53 15.38 5.87
C ASN A 473 -16.52 16.55 5.80
N LEU A 474 -16.05 17.75 5.49
CA LEU A 474 -16.87 18.96 5.51
C LEU A 474 -16.69 19.76 4.21
N LEU A 475 -17.77 20.14 3.54
CA LEU A 475 -17.77 21.13 2.46
C LEU A 475 -18.49 22.38 2.95
N GLN A 476 -17.79 23.52 3.02
CA GLN A 476 -18.32 24.76 3.60
C GLN A 476 -18.93 24.56 5.01
N GLY A 477 -18.28 23.71 5.81
CA GLY A 477 -18.74 23.35 7.16
C GLY A 477 -19.91 22.35 7.21
N GLN A 478 -20.50 21.97 6.08
CA GLN A 478 -21.56 20.96 6.01
C GLN A 478 -20.97 19.55 5.90
N SER A 479 -21.53 18.61 6.66
CA SER A 479 -21.03 17.22 6.68
C SER A 479 -21.26 16.50 5.36
N LEU A 480 -20.22 15.84 4.88
CA LEU A 480 -20.27 14.90 3.76
C LEU A 480 -20.23 13.45 4.26
N PRO A 481 -20.74 12.49 3.46
CA PRO A 481 -20.59 11.06 3.74
C PRO A 481 -19.11 10.59 3.77
N PRO A 482 -18.84 9.38 4.27
CA PRO A 482 -17.50 8.78 4.26
C PRO A 482 -16.95 8.59 2.84
N LYS A 483 -17.83 8.17 1.91
CA LYS A 483 -17.52 8.03 0.49
C LYS A 483 -18.47 8.88 -0.34
N VAL A 484 -17.93 9.82 -1.10
CA VAL A 484 -18.75 10.74 -1.90
C VAL A 484 -17.97 11.26 -3.11
N HIS A 485 -18.66 11.47 -4.22
CA HIS A 485 -18.19 12.28 -5.34
C HIS A 485 -19.02 13.56 -5.40
N ILE A 486 -18.36 14.71 -5.46
CA ILE A 486 -18.99 16.03 -5.54
C ILE A 486 -18.30 16.90 -6.60
N THR A 487 -18.98 17.97 -7.02
CA THR A 487 -18.37 19.10 -7.71
C THR A 487 -18.35 20.28 -6.73
N ALA A 488 -17.16 20.81 -6.45
CA ALA A 488 -16.98 22.00 -5.64
C ALA A 488 -16.78 23.22 -6.54
N GLU A 489 -17.46 24.32 -6.22
CA GLU A 489 -17.34 25.58 -6.96
C GLU A 489 -16.10 26.37 -6.50
N ALA A 490 -15.64 27.31 -7.33
CA ALA A 490 -14.56 28.23 -6.96
C ALA A 490 -14.90 29.00 -5.67
N GLY A 491 -13.92 29.10 -4.76
CA GLY A 491 -14.06 29.69 -3.44
C GLY A 491 -14.65 28.76 -2.37
N GLN A 492 -15.15 27.57 -2.75
CA GLN A 492 -15.59 26.58 -1.78
C GLN A 492 -14.41 25.92 -1.06
N ARG A 493 -14.68 25.45 0.17
CA ARG A 493 -13.66 24.85 1.04
C ARG A 493 -14.05 23.45 1.45
N LEU A 494 -13.13 22.52 1.21
CA LEU A 494 -13.19 21.15 1.72
C LEU A 494 -12.27 21.04 2.94
N THR A 495 -12.82 20.65 4.08
CA THR A 495 -12.08 20.33 5.30
C THR A 495 -12.17 18.84 5.59
N VAL A 496 -11.03 18.17 5.68
CA VAL A 496 -10.92 16.79 6.14
C VAL A 496 -10.31 16.78 7.54
N GLU A 497 -11.10 16.34 8.51
CA GLU A 497 -10.65 16.02 9.86
C GLU A 497 -10.42 14.50 9.94
N THR A 498 -9.18 14.04 10.05
CA THR A 498 -8.90 12.61 10.09
C THR A 498 -9.15 12.03 11.49
N PRO A 499 -9.42 10.70 11.59
CA PRO A 499 -9.66 10.06 12.88
C PRO A 499 -8.42 10.09 13.80
N GLY A 500 -8.66 10.05 15.11
CA GLY A 500 -7.60 9.81 16.09
C GLY A 500 -7.24 8.32 16.19
N GLY A 501 -6.26 7.98 17.03
CA GLY A 501 -5.92 6.59 17.35
C GLY A 501 -6.57 6.15 18.67
N GLY A 502 -6.79 4.86 18.83
CA GLY A 502 -7.21 4.26 20.10
C GLY A 502 -6.10 4.32 21.15
N ALA A 503 -6.49 4.42 22.43
CA ALA A 503 -5.56 4.44 23.55
C ALA A 503 -5.24 3.03 24.05
N TRP A 504 -4.17 2.93 24.84
CA TRP A 504 -3.78 1.69 25.52
C TRP A 504 -3.89 1.87 27.03
N GLY A 505 -4.54 0.93 27.70
CA GLY A 505 -4.64 0.88 29.16
C GLY A 505 -5.64 1.87 29.73
N LYS A 506 -6.29 1.51 30.84
CA LYS A 506 -7.19 2.43 31.56
C LYS A 506 -6.43 3.67 32.05
N ALA A 507 -7.01 4.85 31.84
CA ALA A 507 -6.44 6.08 32.38
C ALA A 507 -6.38 6.00 33.92
N THR A 508 -5.22 6.32 34.49
CA THR A 508 -5.12 6.58 35.93
C THR A 508 -5.68 7.98 36.15
N MET A 509 -6.77 8.10 36.92
CA MET A 509 -7.28 9.39 37.37
C MET A 509 -6.11 10.17 38.01
N PRO A 510 -5.93 11.47 37.72
CA PRO A 510 -5.03 12.27 38.51
C PRO A 510 -5.47 12.16 39.97
N THR A 511 -4.55 11.75 40.86
CA THR A 511 -4.78 11.88 42.30
C THR A 511 -5.06 13.37 42.56
N PRO A 512 -6.19 13.70 43.20
CA PRO A 512 -6.64 15.08 43.38
C PRO A 512 -5.66 15.95 44.14
#